data_AF-A0A177CQD9-F1
#
_entry.id   AF-A0A177CQD9-F1
#
_cell.length_a   1.000
_cell.length_b   1.000
_cell.length_c   1.000
_cell.angle_alpha   90.00
_cell.angle_beta   90.00
_cell.angle_gamma   90.00
#
_symmetry.space_group_name_H-M   'P 1'
#
loop_
_entity.id
_entity.type
_entity.pdbx_description
1 polymer ?
#
loop_
_entity_poly.entity_id
_entity_poly.type
_entity_poly.pdbx_seq_one_letter_code
_entity_poly.pdbx_strand_id
1 'polypeptide(L)'
;MTALLRVVCGVDRRPPDVRQGSASSTDINKIVRADYTTPFYMDVAYEAMDAWKTWLVLRNPNGQWFFHQSGWVMLSDEGSDLAERIRTDLRARGSDGTSDLVIDGSVRERWGGLLKNTRFDDPKIEKGYWNPEAKLDGLTLETPWPE
;
A
#
# COMPACT_ATOMS: atom_id res chain seq x y z
N MET A 1 -21.93 -11.91 37.34
CA MET A 1 -21.15 -11.20 36.31
C MET A 1 -22.09 -10.96 35.14
N THR A 2 -22.60 -9.74 34.97
CA THR A 2 -23.61 -9.43 33.94
C THR A 2 -22.87 -8.91 32.71
N ALA A 3 -22.87 -9.68 31.63
CA ALA A 3 -22.34 -9.22 30.35
C ALA A 3 -23.32 -8.19 29.78
N LEU A 4 -22.90 -6.93 29.70
CA LEU A 4 -23.67 -5.88 29.03
C LEU A 4 -23.52 -6.10 27.52
N LEU A 5 -24.52 -6.71 26.90
CA LEU A 5 -24.55 -6.86 25.45
C LEU A 5 -24.84 -5.48 24.82
N ARG A 6 -23.82 -4.86 24.24
CA ARG A 6 -24.01 -3.68 23.39
C ARG A 6 -24.38 -4.14 21.99
N VAL A 7 -25.61 -3.86 21.57
CA VAL A 7 -26.05 -4.06 20.19
C VAL A 7 -25.71 -2.81 19.39
N VAL A 8 -24.93 -2.97 18.33
CA VAL A 8 -24.64 -1.93 17.34
C VAL A 8 -25.32 -2.34 16.04
N CYS A 9 -26.11 -1.45 15.43
CA CYS A 9 -26.71 -1.69 14.11
C CYS A 9 -26.03 -0.82 13.05
N GLY A 10 -25.62 -1.44 11.95
CA GLY A 10 -25.23 -0.76 10.73
C GLY A 10 -26.42 -0.70 9.78
N VAL A 11 -26.68 0.49 9.20
CA VAL A 11 -27.74 0.68 8.20
C VAL A 11 -27.07 1.06 6.88
N ASP A 12 -27.26 0.24 5.85
CA ASP A 12 -26.75 0.48 4.50
C ASP A 12 -27.89 0.42 3.48
N ARG A 13 -27.74 1.11 2.35
CA ARG A 13 -28.69 1.07 1.23
C ARG A 13 -28.61 -0.26 0.46
N ARG A 14 -27.49 -0.97 0.55
CA ARG A 14 -27.28 -2.25 -0.15
C ARG A 14 -26.80 -3.32 0.84
N PRO A 15 -27.10 -4.61 0.58
CA PRO A 15 -26.49 -5.70 1.34
C PRO A 15 -24.95 -5.67 1.22
N PRO A 16 -24.22 -6.13 2.25
CA PRO A 16 -22.76 -6.01 2.32
C PRO A 16 -22.02 -6.93 1.32
N ASP A 17 -22.68 -7.94 0.78
CA ASP A 17 -22.10 -8.96 -0.13
C ASP A 17 -22.28 -8.62 -1.62
N VAL A 18 -22.91 -7.49 -1.94
CA VAL A 18 -23.20 -7.14 -3.33
C VAL A 18 -21.93 -6.66 -4.03
N ARG A 19 -21.34 -7.54 -4.86
CA ARG A 19 -20.24 -7.21 -5.80
C ARG A 19 -20.55 -6.05 -6.75
N GLN A 20 -21.82 -5.67 -6.86
CA GLN A 20 -22.33 -4.51 -7.60
C GLN A 20 -22.54 -3.27 -6.71
N GLY A 21 -22.00 -3.26 -5.49
CA GLY A 21 -22.08 -2.13 -4.56
C GLY A 21 -21.38 -0.89 -5.12
N SER A 22 -21.98 0.28 -4.92
CA SER A 22 -21.38 1.58 -5.29
C SER A 22 -20.42 2.09 -4.22
N ALA A 23 -19.96 1.23 -3.31
CA ALA A 23 -19.01 1.61 -2.28
C ALA A 23 -17.62 1.73 -2.91
N SER A 24 -16.87 2.78 -2.56
CA SER A 24 -15.50 2.96 -3.02
C SER A 24 -14.55 1.86 -2.50
N SER A 25 -14.96 1.13 -1.47
CA SER A 25 -14.27 -0.03 -0.91
C SER A 25 -14.50 -1.33 -1.68
N THR A 26 -15.53 -1.41 -2.54
CA THR A 26 -15.78 -2.58 -3.38
C THR A 26 -14.78 -2.60 -4.53
N ASP A 27 -13.69 -3.35 -4.35
CA ASP A 27 -12.61 -3.47 -5.32
C ASP A 27 -11.88 -4.81 -5.12
N ILE A 28 -11.17 -5.27 -6.15
CA ILE A 28 -10.35 -6.47 -6.07
C ILE A 28 -9.05 -6.21 -5.30
N ASN A 29 -8.55 -4.98 -5.30
CA ASN A 29 -7.35 -4.59 -4.58
C ASN A 29 -7.37 -3.11 -4.16
N LYS A 30 -6.66 -2.77 -3.10
CA LYS A 30 -6.39 -1.39 -2.65
C LYS A 30 -4.95 -1.26 -2.20
N ILE A 31 -4.37 -0.07 -2.38
CA ILE A 31 -3.00 0.23 -1.94
C ILE A 31 -3.03 0.66 -0.47
N VAL A 32 -2.17 0.05 0.34
CA VAL A 32 -1.90 0.46 1.73
C VAL A 32 -0.45 0.92 1.79
N ARG A 33 -0.21 2.16 2.19
CA ARG A 33 1.12 2.77 2.32
C ARG A 33 1.08 3.86 3.39
N ALA A 34 2.25 4.23 3.93
CA ALA A 34 2.38 5.29 4.92
C ALA A 34 3.07 6.56 4.41
N ASP A 35 3.39 6.58 3.11
CA ASP A 35 4.13 7.60 2.39
C ASP A 35 3.29 8.88 2.15
N TYR A 36 2.93 9.55 3.25
CA TYR A 36 2.20 10.82 3.26
C TYR A 36 3.12 11.99 3.60
N THR A 37 2.74 13.21 3.18
CA THR A 37 3.46 14.47 3.46
C THR A 37 3.03 15.13 4.76
N THR A 38 2.36 14.38 5.64
CA THR A 38 1.84 14.90 6.90
C THR A 38 2.00 13.81 7.95
N PRO A 39 2.78 14.04 9.02
CA PRO A 39 3.06 13.05 10.05
C PRO A 39 1.80 12.39 10.62
N PHE A 40 0.74 13.18 10.86
CA PHE A 40 -0.56 12.68 11.33
C PHE A 40 -1.12 11.54 10.48
N TYR A 41 -1.11 11.68 9.14
CA TYR A 41 -1.62 10.63 8.25
C TYR A 41 -0.69 9.43 8.18
N MET A 42 0.62 9.64 8.36
CA MET A 42 1.56 8.53 8.47
C MET A 42 1.26 7.70 9.70
N ASP A 43 1.08 8.32 10.87
CA ASP A 43 0.79 7.60 12.12
C ASP A 43 -0.49 6.76 12.00
N VAL A 44 -1.57 7.34 11.48
CA VAL A 44 -2.81 6.60 11.19
C VAL A 44 -2.56 5.44 10.21
N ALA A 45 -1.74 5.65 9.18
CA ALA A 45 -1.43 4.60 8.22
C ALA A 45 -0.61 3.47 8.86
N TYR A 46 0.33 3.77 9.75
CA TYR A 46 1.12 2.76 10.46
C TYR A 46 0.27 1.96 11.45
N GLU A 47 -0.65 2.60 12.17
CA GLU A 47 -1.63 1.89 13.02
C GLU A 47 -2.52 0.96 12.18
N ALA A 48 -3.01 1.43 11.03
CA ALA A 48 -3.79 0.61 10.11
C ALA A 48 -2.96 -0.56 9.54
N MET A 49 -1.69 -0.33 9.18
CA MET A 49 -0.78 -1.38 8.69
C MET A 49 -0.50 -2.43 9.76
N ASP A 50 -0.38 -2.07 11.03
CA ASP A 50 -0.28 -3.04 12.12
C ASP A 50 -1.56 -3.89 12.20
N ALA A 51 -2.73 -3.25 12.19
CA ALA A 51 -4.01 -3.96 12.20
C ALA A 51 -4.14 -4.94 11.03
N TRP A 52 -3.80 -4.53 9.81
CA TRP A 52 -3.77 -5.39 8.62
C TRP A 52 -2.87 -6.63 8.77
N LYS A 53 -1.83 -6.56 9.60
CA LYS A 53 -0.89 -7.66 9.87
C LYS A 53 -1.25 -8.50 11.09
N THR A 54 -2.03 -7.97 12.05
CA THR A 54 -2.20 -8.60 13.37
C THR A 54 -3.66 -8.98 13.67
N TRP A 55 -4.65 -8.30 13.09
CA TRP A 55 -6.06 -8.54 13.41
C TRP A 55 -6.64 -9.75 12.69
N LEU A 56 -7.05 -10.76 13.45
CA LEU A 56 -7.56 -12.03 12.89
C LEU A 56 -8.77 -11.88 11.97
N VAL A 57 -9.59 -10.83 12.15
CA VAL A 57 -10.76 -10.53 11.30
C VAL A 57 -10.38 -10.13 9.87
N LEU A 58 -9.13 -9.73 9.63
CA LEU A 58 -8.60 -9.36 8.32
C LEU A 58 -7.95 -10.55 7.59
N ARG A 59 -8.42 -11.75 7.91
CA ARG A 59 -8.08 -13.00 7.24
C ARG A 59 -9.31 -13.56 6.55
N ASN A 60 -9.09 -14.28 5.45
CA ASN A 60 -10.13 -15.07 4.82
C ASN A 60 -10.50 -16.29 5.69
N PRO A 61 -11.60 -17.00 5.39
CA PRO A 61 -12.02 -18.18 6.15
C PRO A 61 -10.99 -19.31 6.21
N ASN A 62 -10.02 -19.34 5.29
CA ASN A 62 -8.93 -20.32 5.24
C ASN A 62 -7.70 -19.87 6.06
N GLY A 63 -7.79 -18.74 6.75
CA GLY A 63 -6.72 -18.21 7.60
C GLY A 63 -5.63 -17.42 6.87
N GLN A 64 -5.78 -17.15 5.57
CA GLN A 64 -4.85 -16.33 4.79
C GLN A 64 -5.17 -14.84 4.95
N TRP A 65 -4.14 -13.99 5.01
CA TRP A 65 -4.31 -12.55 5.11
C TRP A 65 -4.84 -11.94 3.81
N PHE A 66 -5.73 -10.96 3.91
CA PHE A 66 -6.10 -10.11 2.76
C PHE A 66 -5.02 -9.09 2.42
N PHE A 67 -4.17 -8.73 3.39
CA PHE A 67 -3.09 -7.78 3.19
C PHE A 67 -1.86 -8.47 2.62
N HIS A 68 -1.44 -7.99 1.44
CA HIS A 68 -0.19 -8.38 0.81
C HIS A 68 0.77 -7.20 0.86
N GLN A 69 1.78 -7.31 1.69
CA GLN A 69 2.82 -6.31 1.82
C GLN A 69 3.76 -6.50 0.61
N SER A 70 3.49 -5.84 -0.52
CA SER A 70 4.23 -6.03 -1.79
C SER A 70 5.28 -4.94 -2.07
N GLY A 71 5.27 -3.87 -1.27
CA GLY A 71 6.09 -2.67 -1.42
C GLY A 71 5.44 -1.61 -2.30
N TRP A 72 6.05 -0.44 -2.34
CA TRP A 72 5.52 0.72 -3.04
C TRP A 72 6.62 1.41 -3.84
N VAL A 73 6.32 1.77 -5.09
CA VAL A 73 7.18 2.60 -5.93
C VAL A 73 6.54 3.96 -6.05
N MET A 74 7.26 5.00 -5.64
CA MET A 74 6.91 6.38 -5.92
C MET A 74 7.75 6.88 -7.09
N LEU A 75 7.09 7.39 -8.11
CA LEU A 75 7.71 8.08 -9.23
C LEU A 75 7.40 9.58 -9.11
N SER A 76 8.41 10.40 -9.35
CA SER A 76 8.35 11.84 -9.18
C SER A 76 8.61 12.53 -10.52
N ASP A 77 7.68 13.40 -10.89
CA ASP A 77 7.86 14.33 -12.00
C ASP A 77 9.05 15.25 -11.74
N GLU A 78 9.67 15.72 -12.83
CA GLU A 78 10.71 16.75 -12.80
C GLU A 78 10.23 17.99 -12.04
N GLY A 79 11.06 18.47 -11.12
CA GLY A 79 10.77 19.65 -10.30
C GLY A 79 9.84 19.42 -9.11
N SER A 80 9.31 18.21 -8.89
CA SER A 80 8.49 17.90 -7.72
C SER A 80 9.34 17.64 -6.46
N ASP A 81 8.95 18.25 -5.35
CA ASP A 81 9.58 18.07 -4.03
C ASP A 81 8.88 17.01 -3.16
N LEU A 82 7.81 16.39 -3.68
CA LEU A 82 6.92 15.50 -2.95
C LEU A 82 7.66 14.33 -2.30
N ALA A 83 8.56 13.69 -3.04
CA ALA A 83 9.35 12.56 -2.56
C ALA A 83 10.23 12.95 -1.35
N GLU A 84 10.86 14.13 -1.40
CA GLU A 84 11.75 14.59 -0.34
C GLU A 84 10.99 14.95 0.93
N ARG A 85 9.80 15.53 0.78
CA ARG A 85 8.92 15.86 1.91
C ARG A 85 8.48 14.59 2.64
N ILE A 86 8.00 13.59 1.89
CA ILE A 86 7.61 12.30 2.46
C ILE A 86 8.78 11.65 3.21
N ARG A 87 9.96 11.59 2.59
CA ARG A 87 11.13 10.96 3.23
C ARG A 87 11.67 11.76 4.41
N THR A 88 11.52 13.08 4.41
CA THR A 88 11.84 13.93 5.56
C THR A 88 10.93 13.58 6.74
N ASP A 89 9.63 13.40 6.51
CA ASP A 89 8.70 13.00 7.54
C ASP A 89 8.96 11.56 8.02
N LEU A 90 9.30 10.62 7.12
CA LEU A 90 9.74 9.26 7.50
C LEU A 90 10.95 9.32 8.45
N ARG A 91 12.02 10.03 8.07
CA ARG A 91 13.21 10.22 8.90
C ARG A 91 12.89 10.85 10.26
N ALA A 92 12.01 11.86 10.28
CA ALA A 92 11.59 12.52 11.52
C ALA A 92 10.86 11.58 12.47
N ARG A 93 10.18 10.56 11.94
CA ARG A 93 9.48 9.51 12.71
C ARG A 93 10.41 8.38 13.18
N GLY A 94 11.67 8.35 12.71
CA GLY A 94 12.73 7.49 13.24
C GLY A 94 13.25 6.42 12.29
N SER A 95 12.66 6.23 11.10
CA SER A 95 13.19 5.33 10.07
C SER A 95 12.91 5.84 8.67
N ASP A 96 13.85 5.64 7.76
CA ASP A 96 13.67 5.82 6.31
C ASP A 96 14.16 4.54 5.63
N GLY A 97 13.24 3.59 5.43
CA GLY A 97 13.52 2.34 4.73
C GLY A 97 13.59 2.48 3.21
N THR A 98 13.42 3.69 2.66
CA THR A 98 13.32 3.89 1.21
C THR A 98 14.68 3.80 0.52
N SER A 99 14.67 3.44 -0.76
CA SER A 99 15.86 3.40 -1.60
C SER A 99 15.60 4.11 -2.91
N ASP A 100 16.58 4.89 -3.38
CA ASP A 100 16.43 5.65 -4.62
C ASP A 100 16.17 4.73 -5.81
N LEU A 101 15.32 5.20 -6.71
CA LEU A 101 15.03 4.56 -7.98
C LEU A 101 15.56 5.48 -9.09
N VAL A 102 16.64 5.05 -9.74
CA VAL A 102 17.18 5.73 -10.92
C VAL A 102 16.33 5.35 -12.12
N ILE A 103 15.84 6.35 -12.85
CA ILE A 103 14.98 6.16 -14.02
C ILE A 103 15.86 5.95 -15.25
N ASP A 104 16.36 4.72 -15.41
CA ASP A 104 17.20 4.29 -16.52
C ASP A 104 16.68 3.01 -17.21
N GLY A 105 17.51 2.34 -18.01
CA GLY A 105 17.12 1.08 -18.64
C GLY A 105 16.88 -0.06 -17.64
N SER A 106 17.55 -0.06 -16.48
CA SER A 106 17.46 -1.14 -15.49
C SER A 106 16.11 -1.17 -14.78
N VAL A 107 15.50 0.00 -14.55
CA VAL A 107 14.19 0.10 -13.90
C VAL A 107 13.08 -0.59 -14.69
N ARG A 108 13.23 -0.64 -16.02
CA ARG A 108 12.25 -1.25 -16.94
C ARG A 108 12.23 -2.77 -16.83
N GLU A 109 13.38 -3.37 -16.58
CA GLU A 109 13.53 -4.83 -16.42
C GLU A 109 13.30 -5.29 -14.97
N ARG A 110 13.33 -4.35 -14.02
CA ARG A 110 13.01 -4.63 -12.61
C ARG A 110 11.58 -5.15 -12.48
N TRP A 111 11.37 -6.06 -11.53
CA TRP A 111 10.08 -6.72 -11.27
C TRP A 111 9.52 -7.47 -12.50
N GLY A 112 10.39 -8.16 -13.23
CA GLY A 112 9.97 -9.01 -14.36
C GLY A 112 9.46 -8.23 -15.56
N GLY A 113 9.97 -7.01 -15.77
CA GLY A 113 9.56 -6.19 -16.91
C GLY A 113 8.27 -5.40 -16.70
N LEU A 114 7.77 -5.27 -15.46
CA LEU A 114 6.48 -4.61 -15.16
C LEU A 114 6.41 -3.18 -15.72
N LEU A 115 7.53 -2.45 -15.70
CA LEU A 115 7.63 -1.06 -16.15
C LEU A 115 8.16 -0.93 -17.58
N LYS A 116 8.27 -2.03 -18.33
CA LYS A 116 8.88 -2.05 -19.67
C LYS A 116 8.24 -1.03 -20.62
N ASN A 117 6.92 -0.90 -20.58
CA ASN A 117 6.15 -0.03 -21.47
C ASN A 117 5.79 1.33 -20.86
N THR A 118 6.31 1.66 -19.67
CA THR A 118 6.03 2.94 -19.02
C THR A 118 6.73 4.09 -19.74
N ARG A 119 6.00 5.19 -19.99
CA ARG A 119 6.58 6.44 -20.52
C ARG A 119 7.14 7.24 -19.35
N PHE A 120 8.41 7.64 -19.43
CA PHE A 120 9.10 8.42 -18.39
C PHE A 120 9.49 9.82 -18.89
N ASP A 121 9.15 10.15 -20.13
CA ASP A 121 9.58 11.34 -20.85
C ASP A 121 8.49 12.42 -20.90
N ASP A 122 7.21 12.08 -20.71
CA ASP A 122 6.09 13.00 -20.81
C ASP A 122 4.88 12.57 -19.92
N PRO A 123 4.65 13.19 -18.75
CA PRO A 123 5.57 14.13 -18.10
C PRO A 123 6.90 13.46 -17.74
N LYS A 124 7.98 14.24 -17.73
CA LYS A 124 9.31 13.72 -17.44
C LYS A 124 9.38 13.25 -15.99
N ILE A 125 9.58 11.95 -15.80
CA ILE A 125 9.87 11.34 -14.50
C ILE A 125 11.38 11.36 -14.31
N GLU A 126 11.86 12.18 -13.39
CA GLU A 126 13.29 12.36 -13.15
C GLU A 126 13.84 11.38 -12.13
N LYS A 127 13.05 11.11 -11.07
CA LYS A 127 13.47 10.31 -9.93
C LYS A 127 12.31 9.56 -9.32
N GLY A 128 12.63 8.60 -8.48
CA GLY A 128 11.66 7.91 -7.65
C GLY A 128 12.33 7.27 -6.45
N TYR A 129 11.54 6.59 -5.64
CA TYR A 129 12.06 5.71 -4.62
C TYR A 129 11.20 4.44 -4.50
N TRP A 130 11.85 3.40 -4.02
CA TRP A 130 11.23 2.17 -3.58
C TRP A 130 11.07 2.19 -2.07
N ASN A 131 9.88 1.89 -1.56
CA ASN A 131 9.62 1.71 -0.15
C ASN A 131 9.28 0.24 0.17
N PRO A 132 10.17 -0.49 0.88
CA PRO A 132 9.94 -1.85 1.33
C PRO A 132 9.15 -1.94 2.63
N GLU A 133 8.86 -0.85 3.34
CA GLU A 133 7.99 -0.91 4.53
C GLU A 133 6.54 -1.17 4.12
N ALA A 134 6.21 -0.88 2.86
CA ALA A 134 5.03 -1.42 2.20
C ALA A 134 5.20 -2.90 1.75
N LYS A 135 6.36 -3.56 1.95
CA LYS A 135 6.74 -4.94 1.53
C LYS A 135 6.97 -5.97 2.69
N LEU A 136 6.57 -7.22 2.47
CA LEU A 136 6.97 -8.43 3.21
C LEU A 136 8.27 -8.94 2.56
N ASP A 137 9.22 -9.36 3.38
CA ASP A 137 10.29 -10.22 2.90
C ASP A 137 9.67 -11.57 2.45
N GLY A 138 10.02 -12.01 1.23
CA GLY A 138 9.77 -13.40 0.81
C GLY A 138 8.82 -13.66 -0.36
N LEU A 139 8.19 -12.66 -1.00
CA LEU A 139 7.49 -12.89 -2.27
C LEU A 139 8.43 -12.62 -3.46
N THR A 140 9.12 -13.66 -3.91
CA THR A 140 9.53 -13.77 -5.33
C THR A 140 8.25 -13.87 -6.18
N LEU A 141 8.29 -13.39 -7.42
CA LEU A 141 7.19 -13.47 -8.40
C LEU A 141 6.83 -14.93 -8.80
N GLU A 142 7.21 -15.93 -8.01
CA GLU A 142 7.13 -17.35 -8.34
C GLU A 142 6.01 -18.09 -7.59
N THR A 143 5.30 -17.47 -6.66
CA THR A 143 4.12 -18.11 -6.05
C THR A 143 2.91 -17.89 -6.95
N PRO A 144 2.34 -18.94 -7.58
CA PRO A 144 1.14 -18.79 -8.39
C PRO A 144 -0.03 -18.38 -7.50
N TRP A 145 -0.92 -17.55 -8.04
CA TRP A 145 -2.21 -17.28 -7.43
C TRP A 145 -2.98 -18.59 -7.29
N PRO A 146 -3.58 -18.90 -6.12
CA PRO A 146 -4.50 -20.02 -6.02
C PRO A 146 -5.71 -19.76 -6.92
N GLU A 147 -6.08 -20.76 -7.72
CA GLU A 147 -7.28 -20.79 -8.57
C GLU A 147 -8.58 -20.65 -7.76
#